data_AF-A0A8T7L0U3-F1
#
_entry.id   AF-A0A8T7L0U3-F1
#
_cell.length_a   1.000
_cell.length_b   1.000
_cell.length_c   1.000
_cell.angle_alpha   90.00
_cell.angle_beta   90.00
_cell.angle_gamma   90.00
#
_symmetry.space_group_name_H-M   'P 1'
#
loop_
_entity.id
_entity.type
_entity.pdbx_description
1 polymer ?
#
loop_
_entity_poly.entity_id
_entity_poly.type
_entity_poly.pdbx_seq_one_letter_code
_entity_poly.pdbx_strand_id
1 'polypeptide(L)' 'MPPEKSGYYYPNKFARIFLDAMEEVMGKNGLNAVLHLAT' A
#
# COMPACT_ATOMS: atom_id res chain seq x y z
N MET A 1 -17.14 21.99 9.46
CA MET A 1 -16.88 21.86 8.01
C MET A 1 -16.33 20.48 7.75
N PRO A 2 -16.78 19.78 6.69
CA PRO A 2 -16.12 18.54 6.28
C PRO A 2 -14.66 18.86 5.90
N PRO A 3 -13.69 17.98 6.22
CA PRO A 3 -12.30 18.22 5.87
C PRO A 3 -12.16 18.36 4.35
N GLU A 4 -11.40 19.37 3.93
CA GLU A 4 -11.14 19.61 2.50
C GLU A 4 -10.37 18.42 1.91
N LYS A 5 -10.83 17.90 0.78
CA LYS A 5 -10.13 16.81 0.09
C LYS A 5 -8.78 17.34 -0.38
N SER A 6 -7.71 16.60 -0.14
CA SER A 6 -6.33 17.06 -0.30
C SER A 6 -5.90 17.49 -1.72
N GLY A 7 -6.79 17.50 -2.72
CA GLY A 7 -6.54 18.00 -4.09
C GLY A 7 -5.55 17.18 -4.93
N TYR A 8 -4.70 16.40 -4.28
CA TYR A 8 -3.71 15.54 -4.89
C TYR A 8 -4.26 14.12 -5.00
N TYR A 9 -4.28 13.55 -6.21
CA TYR A 9 -4.40 12.10 -6.46
C TYR A 9 -3.13 11.34 -6.01
N TYR A 10 -2.59 11.70 -4.85
CA TYR A 10 -1.43 11.07 -4.21
C TYR A 10 -1.69 9.78 -3.41
N PRO A 11 -2.92 9.27 -3.15
CA PRO A 11 -3.07 8.18 -2.17
C PRO A 11 -2.37 6.88 -2.59
N ASN A 12 -2.13 6.66 -3.88
CA ASN A 12 -1.78 5.34 -4.36
C ASN A 12 -0.35 5.18 -4.87
N LYS A 13 0.41 6.26 -5.12
CA LYS A 13 1.79 6.10 -5.63
C LYS A 13 2.74 5.58 -4.57
N PHE A 14 2.69 6.16 -3.37
CA PHE A 14 3.50 5.68 -2.25
C PHE A 14 3.12 4.25 -1.87
N ALA A 15 1.81 3.98 -1.68
CA ALA A 15 1.32 2.65 -1.36
C ALA A 15 1.70 1.62 -2.43
N ARG A 16 1.62 1.99 -3.71
CA ARG A 16 2.03 1.13 -4.82
C ARG A 16 3.53 0.82 -4.79
N ILE A 17 4.38 1.83 -4.69
CA ILE A 17 5.84 1.66 -4.61
C ILE A 17 6.23 0.81 -3.41
N PHE A 18 5.60 1.05 -2.26
CA PHE A 18 5.83 0.29 -1.05
C PHE A 18 5.45 -1.19 -1.22
N LEU A 19 4.26 -1.47 -1.76
CA LEU A 19 3.80 -2.83 -2.01
C LEU A 19 4.63 -3.55 -3.08
N ASP A 20 5.02 -2.86 -4.15
CA ASP A 20 5.89 -3.41 -5.20
C ASP A 20 7.27 -3.79 -4.61
N ALA A 21 7.87 -2.93 -3.79
CA ALA A 21 9.13 -3.22 -3.11
C ALA A 21 9.02 -4.38 -2.10
N MET A 22 7.90 -4.47 -1.38
CA MET A 22 7.63 -5.60 -0.49
C MET A 22 7.47 -6.92 -1.26
N GLU A 23 6.80 -6.91 -2.41
CA GLU A 23 6.66 -8.10 -3.27
C GLU A 23 8.03 -8.52 -3.84
N GLU A 24 8.89 -7.58 -4.22
CA GLU A 24 10.26 -7.88 -4.69
C GLU A 24 11.12 -8.57 -3.63
N VAL A 25 11.07 -8.10 -2.38
CA VAL A 25 11.90 -8.64 -1.28
C VAL A 25 11.36 -9.96 -0.73
N MET A 26 10.05 -10.06 -0.54
CA MET A 26 9.41 -11.19 0.17
C MET A 26 8.81 -12.24 -0.77
N GLY A 27 8.66 -11.90 -2.05
CA GLY A 27 7.88 -12.66 -3.01
C GLY A 27 6.36 -12.56 -2.75
N LYS A 28 5.59 -12.94 -3.78
CA LYS A 28 4.12 -12.89 -3.76
C LYS A 28 3.48 -13.61 -2.57
N ASN A 29 3.99 -14.79 -2.20
CA ASN A 29 3.46 -15.57 -1.09
C ASN A 29 3.73 -14.92 0.28
N GLY A 30 4.91 -14.32 0.46
CA GLY A 30 5.26 -13.62 1.69
C GLY A 30 4.42 -12.36 1.89
N LEU A 31 4.24 -11.57 0.83
CA LEU A 31 3.37 -10.38 0.88
C LEU A 31 1.92 -10.76 1.22
N ASN A 32 1.37 -11.80 0.59
CA ASN A 32 0.03 -12.28 0.90
C ASN A 32 -0.13 -12.73 2.36
N ALA A 33 0.89 -13.39 2.93
CA ALA A 33 0.86 -13.81 4.34
C ALA A 33 0.78 -12.60 5.29
N VAL A 34 1.60 -11.57 5.07
CA VAL A 34 1.58 -10.33 5.87
C VAL A 34 0.24 -9.62 5.77
N LEU A 35 -0.34 -9.52 4.56
CA LEU A 35 -1.64 -8.91 4.37
C LEU A 35 -2.77 -9.68 5.09
N HIS A 36 -2.69 -11.01 5.12
CA HIS A 36 -3.67 -11.84 5.84
C HIS A 36 -3.57 -11.72 7.36
N LEU A 37 -2.40 -11.35 7.89
CA LEU A 37 -2.20 -11.08 9.32
C LEU A 37 -2.69 -9.69 9.74
N ALA A 38 -2.81 -8.76 8.80
CA ALA A 38 -3.21 -7.37 9.06
C ALA A 38 -4.74 -7.17 9.14
N THR A 39 -5.53 -8.21 8.88
CA THR A 39 -7.00 -8.23 8.91
C THR A 39 -7.53 -8.98 10.11
#